data_AF-A0A960QLS6-F1
#
_entry.id   AF-A0A960QLS6-F1
#
_cell.length_a   1.000
_cell.length_b   1.000
_cell.length_c   1.000
_cell.angle_alpha   90.00
_cell.angle_beta   90.00
_cell.angle_gamma   90.00
#
_symmetry.space_group_name_H-M   'P 1'
#
loop_
_entity.id
_entity.type
_entity.pdbx_description
1 polymer ?
#
loop_
_entity_poly.entity_id
_entity_poly.type
_entity_poly.pdbx_seq_one_letter_code
_entity_poly.pdbx_strand_id
1 'polypeptide(L)'
;MLSLIVYGRNDNHGYNYHKRLAISLNCLAEMLSFPGDEIIFIDYCSAQDFPTVLEAISDTLTENAKSLLKIYRIRSKKRGSLSEEALCRNVAIRRANPENPWILSTNVDMIFLPIDPNKTLSSIVAELPEGFYELPRFELPESMWEAHFDRLKPIENLTFLRNHAQEMQLHTIVRRPGFLIYDNPGDFQLMTRDAIFTIDGFDEAMDQGWHLDANLCKRMFLYYEGKIGHLEDKLWGYHCNHTRQESFFHKQLSPENDWNRFVKDIQAPDLPNQRECWGLKGYDLEEVTLLKPRQIHASKDCSLFEIAIDQSTFNTLTYDSKRVFPYLVDHFNHLPRESRVGYIGHNTELLTLIQEEVPSVLTLQETKSLEELYQESDLIIFDFGFNQKSIAITP
;
A
#
# COMPACT_ATOMS: atom_id res chain seq x y z
N MET A 1 2.91 17.37 -16.11
CA MET A 1 1.98 16.55 -15.31
C MET A 1 2.70 15.27 -14.99
N LEU A 2 2.48 14.72 -13.80
CA LEU A 2 3.28 13.66 -13.20
C LEU A 2 2.37 12.64 -12.50
N SER A 3 2.59 11.36 -12.77
CA SER A 3 2.04 10.28 -11.94
C SER A 3 3.12 9.76 -10.99
N LEU A 4 2.90 9.93 -9.68
CA LEU A 4 3.67 9.27 -8.64
C LEU A 4 3.13 7.86 -8.44
N ILE A 5 3.99 6.85 -8.47
CA ILE A 5 3.60 5.46 -8.17
C ILE A 5 4.27 4.99 -6.89
N VAL A 6 3.46 4.43 -6.01
CA VAL A 6 3.88 3.87 -4.73
C VAL A 6 3.06 2.62 -4.43
N TYR A 7 3.54 1.78 -3.53
CA TYR A 7 2.87 0.55 -3.15
C TYR A 7 3.17 0.23 -1.69
N GLY A 8 2.29 -0.57 -1.08
CA GLY A 8 2.40 -0.88 0.33
C GLY A 8 1.35 -1.87 0.79
N ARG A 9 1.41 -2.23 2.07
CA ARG A 9 0.46 -3.15 2.68
C ARG A 9 0.28 -2.87 4.15
N ASN A 10 -0.84 -3.34 4.70
CA ASN A 10 -1.20 -3.07 6.09
C ASN A 10 -0.53 -4.07 7.06
N ASP A 11 0.80 -4.01 7.22
CA ASP A 11 1.58 -4.94 8.07
C ASP A 11 2.59 -4.27 9.02
N ASN A 12 2.54 -2.94 9.15
CA ASN A 12 3.46 -2.13 9.95
C ASN A 12 4.96 -2.36 9.61
N HIS A 13 5.29 -2.63 8.33
CA HIS A 13 6.65 -2.89 7.86
C HIS A 13 7.66 -1.85 8.34
N GLY A 14 8.77 -2.32 8.92
CA GLY A 14 9.88 -1.45 9.33
C GLY A 14 9.43 -0.39 10.34
N TYR A 15 8.64 -0.76 11.35
CA TYR A 15 8.25 0.10 12.47
C TYR A 15 7.52 1.42 12.13
N ASN A 16 6.38 1.62 12.77
CA ASN A 16 5.56 2.84 12.65
C ASN A 16 5.29 3.25 11.19
N TYR A 17 5.07 2.24 10.35
CA TYR A 17 4.87 2.38 8.90
C TYR A 17 3.74 3.37 8.58
N HIS A 18 2.63 3.27 9.32
CA HIS A 18 1.46 4.14 9.18
C HIS A 18 1.82 5.62 9.33
N LYS A 19 2.74 5.97 10.24
CA LYS A 19 3.17 7.37 10.41
C LYS A 19 4.08 7.81 9.27
N ARG A 20 5.05 6.99 8.87
CA ARG A 20 5.97 7.30 7.76
C ARG A 20 5.22 7.49 6.44
N LEU A 21 4.29 6.58 6.16
CA LEU A 21 3.40 6.65 4.99
C LEU A 21 2.54 7.92 4.97
N ALA A 22 1.88 8.25 6.08
CA ALA A 22 1.06 9.46 6.17
C ALA A 22 1.89 10.74 5.96
N ILE A 23 3.07 10.83 6.60
CA ILE A 23 4.01 11.95 6.42
C ILE A 23 4.41 12.08 4.94
N SER A 24 4.88 10.98 4.34
CA SER A 24 5.36 10.97 2.96
C SER A 24 4.26 11.40 2.00
N LEU A 25 3.09 10.74 2.04
CA LEU A 25 1.98 11.05 1.12
C LEU A 25 1.50 12.50 1.25
N ASN A 26 1.37 13.02 2.48
CA ASN A 26 0.94 14.40 2.68
C ASN A 26 2.00 15.38 2.18
N CYS A 27 3.29 15.12 2.39
CA CYS A 27 4.37 15.96 1.85
C CYS A 27 4.44 15.89 0.31
N LEU A 28 4.28 14.70 -0.28
CA LEU A 28 4.25 14.50 -1.73
C LEU A 28 3.09 15.27 -2.36
N ALA A 29 1.90 15.22 -1.75
CA ALA A 29 0.72 15.94 -2.21
C ALA A 29 0.94 17.46 -2.29
N GLU A 30 1.67 18.05 -1.34
CA GLU A 30 2.01 19.49 -1.40
C GLU A 30 2.99 19.82 -2.54
N MET A 31 3.76 18.84 -3.02
CA MET A 31 4.70 19.01 -4.12
C MET A 31 4.09 18.75 -5.50
N LEU A 32 2.84 18.26 -5.56
CA LEU A 32 2.06 18.11 -6.76
C LEU A 32 1.14 19.32 -6.95
N SER A 33 1.21 19.97 -8.11
CA SER A 33 0.57 21.28 -8.31
C SER A 33 -0.18 21.43 -9.64
N PHE A 34 -0.05 20.47 -10.56
CA PHE A 34 -0.74 20.54 -11.84
C PHE A 34 -2.06 19.75 -11.78
N PRO A 35 -3.12 20.18 -12.50
CA PRO A 35 -4.45 19.55 -12.41
C PRO A 35 -4.52 18.05 -12.76
N GLY A 36 -3.55 17.53 -13.53
CA GLY A 36 -3.48 16.12 -13.94
C GLY A 36 -2.54 15.28 -13.08
N ASP A 37 -1.87 15.88 -12.09
CA ASP A 37 -0.98 15.14 -11.21
C ASP A 37 -1.78 14.17 -10.32
N GLU A 38 -1.17 13.05 -9.97
CA GLU A 38 -1.83 12.01 -9.19
C GLU A 38 -0.80 11.18 -8.41
N ILE A 39 -1.29 10.51 -7.36
CA ILE A 39 -0.55 9.49 -6.61
C ILE A 39 -1.31 8.18 -6.75
N ILE A 40 -0.69 7.18 -7.34
CA ILE A 40 -1.26 5.84 -7.48
C ILE A 40 -0.65 4.95 -6.41
N PHE A 41 -1.50 4.49 -5.50
CA PHE A 41 -1.12 3.59 -4.43
C PHE A 41 -1.65 2.19 -4.71
N ILE A 42 -0.75 1.21 -4.74
CA ILE A 42 -1.12 -0.20 -4.84
C ILE A 42 -1.06 -0.84 -3.46
N ASP A 43 -2.23 -1.18 -2.91
CA ASP A 43 -2.34 -2.01 -1.72
C ASP A 43 -2.21 -3.47 -2.13
N TYR A 44 -1.15 -4.14 -1.70
CA TYR A 44 -0.90 -5.54 -2.05
C TYR A 44 -0.86 -6.41 -0.81
N CYS A 45 -1.50 -7.58 -0.84
CA CYS A 45 -1.38 -8.56 0.24
C CYS A 45 -1.85 -8.11 1.65
N SER A 46 -2.54 -6.97 1.80
CA SER A 46 -3.29 -6.69 3.04
C SER A 46 -4.35 -7.77 3.27
N ALA A 47 -4.52 -8.21 4.52
CA ALA A 47 -5.46 -9.30 4.86
C ALA A 47 -6.87 -9.01 4.34
N GLN A 48 -7.56 -10.03 3.82
CA GLN A 48 -8.81 -9.86 3.05
C GLN A 48 -9.90 -9.14 3.82
N ASP A 49 -10.00 -9.42 5.12
CA ASP A 49 -10.95 -8.87 6.08
C ASP A 49 -10.45 -7.59 6.78
N PHE A 50 -9.26 -7.11 6.41
CA PHE A 50 -8.69 -5.85 6.91
C PHE A 50 -8.86 -4.73 5.88
N PRO A 51 -8.95 -3.47 6.35
CA PRO A 51 -8.82 -2.31 5.47
C PRO A 51 -7.45 -2.32 4.78
N THR A 52 -7.40 -1.71 3.59
CA THR A 52 -6.13 -1.28 3.01
C THR A 52 -5.39 -0.37 3.99
N VAL A 53 -4.08 -0.24 3.82
CA VAL A 53 -3.32 0.64 4.72
C VAL A 53 -3.81 2.10 4.66
N LEU A 54 -4.25 2.58 3.49
CA LEU A 54 -4.74 3.96 3.34
C LEU A 54 -6.12 4.21 3.91
N GLU A 55 -7.01 3.22 3.89
CA GLU A 55 -8.26 3.29 4.66
C GLU A 55 -7.96 3.40 6.16
N ALA A 56 -7.01 2.60 6.65
CA ALA A 56 -6.62 2.55 8.06
C ALA A 56 -5.97 3.83 8.60
N ILE A 57 -5.35 4.64 7.73
CA ILE A 57 -4.70 5.91 8.11
C ILE A 57 -5.42 7.14 7.56
N SER A 58 -6.62 6.96 7.01
CA SER A 58 -7.36 8.01 6.26
C SER A 58 -7.63 9.28 7.10
N ASP A 59 -7.74 9.14 8.42
CA ASP A 59 -7.89 10.22 9.39
C ASP A 59 -6.62 11.08 9.55
N THR A 60 -5.48 10.58 9.07
CA THR A 60 -4.17 11.25 9.14
C THR A 60 -3.63 11.70 7.79
N LEU A 61 -4.45 11.57 6.74
CA LEU A 61 -4.18 12.12 5.41
C LEU A 61 -4.87 13.49 5.26
N THR A 62 -4.19 14.45 4.63
CA THR A 62 -4.79 15.75 4.32
C THR A 62 -5.82 15.61 3.19
N GLU A 63 -6.74 16.56 3.09
CA GLU A 63 -7.72 16.58 1.98
C GLU A 63 -7.04 16.71 0.62
N ASN A 64 -5.90 17.42 0.56
CA ASN A 64 -5.08 17.51 -0.65
C ASN A 64 -4.51 16.13 -1.05
N ALA A 65 -3.94 15.38 -0.10
CA ALA A 65 -3.46 14.03 -0.39
C ALA A 65 -4.60 13.10 -0.84
N LYS A 66 -5.75 13.13 -0.16
CA LYS A 66 -6.92 12.32 -0.53
C LYS A 66 -7.44 12.63 -1.93
N SER A 67 -7.37 13.88 -2.39
CA SER A 67 -7.87 14.28 -3.71
C SER A 67 -6.97 13.79 -4.86
N LEU A 68 -5.68 13.59 -4.60
CA LEU A 68 -4.68 13.12 -5.57
C LEU A 68 -4.54 11.59 -5.59
N LEU A 69 -4.99 10.90 -4.54
CA LEU A 69 -4.81 9.46 -4.38
C LEU A 69 -5.79 8.64 -5.23
N LYS A 70 -5.24 7.70 -6.00
CA LYS A 70 -5.94 6.58 -6.61
C LYS A 70 -5.44 5.29 -6.01
N ILE A 71 -6.34 4.50 -5.43
CA ILE A 71 -5.97 3.32 -4.63
C ILE A 71 -6.47 2.08 -5.34
N TYR A 72 -5.58 1.17 -5.67
CA TYR A 72 -5.95 -0.13 -6.23
C TYR A 72 -5.49 -1.25 -5.31
N ARG A 73 -6.37 -2.22 -5.08
CA ARG A 73 -6.09 -3.36 -4.22
C ARG A 73 -5.82 -4.63 -5.03
N ILE A 74 -4.69 -5.26 -4.77
CA ILE A 74 -4.35 -6.60 -5.26
C ILE A 74 -4.62 -7.60 -4.14
N ARG A 75 -5.72 -8.35 -4.29
CA ARG A 75 -6.14 -9.39 -3.37
C ARG A 75 -5.36 -10.69 -3.65
N SER A 76 -4.24 -10.89 -2.95
CA SER A 76 -3.53 -12.16 -3.04
C SER A 76 -4.26 -13.27 -2.25
N LYS A 77 -4.43 -14.44 -2.87
CA LYS A 77 -4.87 -15.68 -2.17
C LYS A 77 -3.70 -16.42 -1.50
N LYS A 78 -2.46 -16.08 -1.86
CA LYS A 78 -1.25 -16.71 -1.30
C LYS A 78 -0.63 -15.76 -0.28
N ARG A 79 -0.93 -15.99 1.01
CA ARG A 79 -0.13 -15.40 2.08
C ARG A 79 1.32 -15.88 1.89
N GLY A 80 2.25 -14.97 1.58
CA GLY A 80 3.69 -15.25 1.65
C GLY A 80 4.50 -15.26 0.35
N SER A 81 4.00 -14.81 -0.82
CA SER A 81 4.92 -14.33 -1.88
C SER A 81 5.57 -13.04 -1.39
N LEU A 82 6.90 -13.10 -1.19
CA LEU A 82 7.64 -12.15 -0.34
C LEU A 82 7.99 -10.83 -1.04
N SER A 83 7.93 -10.76 -2.38
CA SER A 83 8.04 -9.48 -3.10
C SER A 83 7.20 -9.52 -4.38
N GLU A 84 6.07 -8.82 -4.37
CA GLU A 84 5.31 -8.49 -5.59
C GLU A 84 5.62 -7.05 -6.03
N GLU A 85 6.77 -6.50 -5.65
CA GLU A 85 7.13 -5.10 -5.91
C GLU A 85 7.06 -4.75 -7.40
N ALA A 86 7.68 -5.58 -8.25
CA ALA A 86 7.66 -5.38 -9.71
C ALA A 86 6.23 -5.33 -10.25
N LEU A 87 5.40 -6.29 -9.82
CA LEU A 87 3.98 -6.37 -10.19
C LEU A 87 3.23 -5.11 -9.73
N CYS A 88 3.42 -4.67 -8.48
CA CYS A 88 2.75 -3.51 -7.93
C CYS A 88 3.11 -2.24 -8.69
N ARG A 89 4.41 -1.99 -8.93
CA ARG A 89 4.87 -0.84 -9.71
C ARG A 89 4.29 -0.88 -11.13
N ASN A 90 4.29 -2.04 -11.78
CA ASN A 90 3.71 -2.22 -13.11
C ASN A 90 2.20 -2.00 -13.17
N VAL A 91 1.45 -2.51 -12.18
CA VAL A 91 0.01 -2.29 -12.04
C VAL A 91 -0.29 -0.80 -11.91
N ALA A 92 0.52 -0.06 -11.15
CA ALA A 92 0.41 1.38 -11.02
C ALA A 92 0.70 2.11 -12.34
N ILE A 93 1.81 1.77 -13.02
CA ILE A 93 2.19 2.34 -14.33
C ILE A 93 1.06 2.18 -15.35
N ARG A 94 0.45 0.99 -15.42
CA ARG A 94 -0.66 0.70 -16.34
C ARG A 94 -1.89 1.55 -16.08
N ARG A 95 -2.12 1.94 -14.82
CA ARG A 95 -3.28 2.72 -14.36
C ARG A 95 -3.01 4.21 -14.25
N ALA A 96 -1.78 4.63 -14.53
CA ALA A 96 -1.43 6.03 -14.60
C ALA A 96 -2.17 6.75 -15.72
N ASN A 97 -2.57 7.98 -15.41
CA ASN A 97 -3.20 8.92 -16.31
C ASN A 97 -2.42 8.95 -17.63
N PRO A 98 -3.05 8.56 -18.75
CA PRO A 98 -2.37 8.48 -20.04
C PRO A 98 -1.85 9.84 -20.53
N GLU A 99 -2.43 10.94 -20.04
CA GLU A 99 -1.99 12.30 -20.37
C GLU A 99 -0.73 12.73 -19.61
N ASN A 100 -0.30 11.98 -18.58
CA ASN A 100 0.90 12.31 -17.82
C ASN A 100 2.15 11.77 -18.53
N PRO A 101 3.04 12.64 -19.04
CA PRO A 101 4.24 12.19 -19.76
C PRO A 101 5.31 11.60 -18.84
N TRP A 102 5.22 11.86 -17.53
CA TRP A 102 6.22 11.45 -16.54
C TRP A 102 5.64 10.50 -15.51
N ILE A 103 6.41 9.47 -15.18
CA ILE A 103 6.18 8.57 -14.06
C ILE A 103 7.35 8.70 -13.09
N LEU A 104 7.06 8.94 -11.81
CA LEU A 104 8.04 8.83 -10.74
C LEU A 104 7.73 7.60 -9.90
N SER A 105 8.61 6.61 -9.98
CA SER A 105 8.63 5.45 -9.10
C SER A 105 9.45 5.79 -7.86
N THR A 106 8.82 5.69 -6.70
CA THR A 106 9.44 6.01 -5.41
C THR A 106 8.93 5.07 -4.30
N ASN A 107 9.46 5.22 -3.10
CA ASN A 107 9.03 4.50 -1.92
C ASN A 107 8.09 5.37 -1.07
N VAL A 108 7.34 4.72 -0.20
CA VAL A 108 6.24 5.30 0.61
C VAL A 108 6.71 6.09 1.84
N ASP A 109 8.01 6.22 2.01
CA ASP A 109 8.70 6.90 3.12
C ASP A 109 9.60 8.03 2.62
N MET A 110 9.45 8.42 1.35
CA MET A 110 10.20 9.52 0.74
C MET A 110 9.51 10.88 0.90
N ILE A 111 10.31 11.91 1.12
CA ILE A 111 9.91 13.32 1.10
C ILE A 111 10.81 14.03 0.10
N PHE A 112 10.21 14.71 -0.86
CA PHE A 112 10.93 15.51 -1.86
C PHE A 112 10.81 16.99 -1.54
N LEU A 113 11.94 17.68 -1.53
CA LEU A 113 12.02 19.09 -1.20
C LEU A 113 12.78 19.85 -2.29
N PRO A 114 12.09 20.69 -3.09
CA PRO A 114 12.73 21.59 -4.03
C PRO A 114 13.73 22.51 -3.34
N ILE A 115 14.90 22.67 -3.96
CA ILE A 115 15.95 23.58 -3.49
C ILE A 115 15.47 25.03 -3.66
N ASP A 116 14.84 25.35 -4.78
CA ASP A 116 14.13 26.62 -4.96
C ASP A 116 12.77 26.54 -4.25
N PRO A 117 12.52 27.33 -3.18
CA PRO A 117 11.28 27.29 -2.42
C PRO A 117 10.05 27.74 -3.21
N ASN A 118 10.22 28.36 -4.39
CA ASN A 118 9.12 28.76 -5.26
C ASN A 118 8.73 27.67 -6.26
N LYS A 119 9.46 26.56 -6.30
CA LYS A 119 9.17 25.42 -7.17
C LYS A 119 8.47 24.30 -6.42
N THR A 120 7.78 23.48 -7.18
CA THR A 120 7.16 22.23 -6.77
C THR A 120 7.85 21.08 -7.51
N LEU A 121 7.57 19.83 -7.13
CA LEU A 121 8.07 18.70 -7.89
C LEU A 121 7.52 18.73 -9.33
N SER A 122 6.23 19.05 -9.50
CA SER A 122 5.61 19.15 -10.83
C SER A 122 6.29 20.19 -11.71
N SER A 123 6.62 21.38 -11.17
CA SER A 123 7.24 22.44 -11.97
C SER A 123 8.68 22.11 -12.33
N ILE A 124 9.43 21.45 -11.45
CA ILE A 124 10.78 20.94 -11.78
C ILE A 124 10.69 19.93 -12.92
N VAL A 125 9.83 18.91 -12.78
CA VAL A 125 9.69 17.82 -13.76
C VAL A 125 9.22 18.34 -15.12
N ALA A 126 8.34 19.35 -15.15
CA ALA A 126 7.82 19.93 -16.38
C ALA A 126 8.90 20.62 -17.24
N GLU A 127 10.01 21.05 -16.65
CA GLU A 127 11.12 21.71 -17.34
C GLU A 127 12.21 20.74 -17.81
N LEU A 128 12.13 19.46 -17.40
CA LEU A 128 13.15 18.48 -17.74
C LEU A 128 13.02 18.06 -19.21
N PRO A 129 14.15 17.88 -19.92
CA PRO A 129 14.12 17.15 -21.18
C PRO A 129 13.74 15.68 -20.93
N GLU A 130 13.29 14.99 -21.96
CA GLU A 130 13.05 13.54 -21.89
C GLU A 130 14.31 12.80 -21.42
N GLY A 131 14.12 11.84 -20.52
CA GLY A 131 15.22 11.05 -19.97
C GLY A 131 14.82 10.18 -18.79
N PHE A 132 15.84 9.58 -18.18
CA PHE A 132 15.76 8.88 -16.91
C PHE A 132 16.60 9.63 -15.88
N TYR A 133 16.02 9.93 -14.72
CA TYR A 133 16.65 10.74 -13.68
C TYR A 133 16.66 10.02 -12.34
N GLU A 134 17.82 10.05 -11.68
CA GLU A 134 18.02 9.58 -10.31
C GLU A 134 18.26 10.77 -9.35
N LEU A 135 18.10 10.49 -8.06
CA LEU A 135 18.33 11.45 -6.98
C LEU A 135 19.05 10.77 -5.81
N PRO A 136 20.02 11.41 -5.15
CA PRO A 136 20.58 10.87 -3.93
C PRO A 136 19.55 10.85 -2.80
N ARG A 137 19.53 9.75 -2.05
CA ARG A 137 18.78 9.58 -0.81
C ARG A 137 19.54 10.20 0.37
N PHE A 138 18.86 11.00 1.18
CA PHE A 138 19.33 11.46 2.49
C PHE A 138 18.53 10.79 3.60
N GLU A 139 19.22 10.18 4.56
CA GLU A 139 18.56 9.55 5.71
C GLU A 139 17.98 10.60 6.65
N LEU A 140 16.69 10.47 6.95
CA LEU A 140 16.04 11.22 8.01
C LEU A 140 16.00 10.35 9.28
N PRO A 141 16.74 10.70 10.35
CA PRO A 141 16.78 9.88 11.55
C PRO A 141 15.39 9.63 12.15
N GLU A 142 15.17 8.43 12.66
CA GLU A 142 13.88 8.00 13.23
C GLU A 142 13.35 8.95 14.30
N SER A 143 14.21 9.38 15.22
CA SER A 143 13.83 10.27 16.31
C SER A 143 13.34 11.63 15.81
N MET A 144 13.80 12.05 14.63
CA MET A 144 13.47 13.34 14.05
C MET A 144 12.06 13.32 13.48
N TRP A 145 11.76 12.39 12.58
CA TRP A 145 10.40 12.29 12.02
C TRP A 145 9.39 11.81 13.07
N GLU A 146 9.82 11.07 14.10
CA GLU A 146 8.95 10.69 15.22
C GLU A 146 8.54 11.89 16.06
N ALA A 147 9.49 12.74 16.44
CA ALA A 147 9.26 13.80 17.41
C ALA A 147 8.79 15.13 16.78
N HIS A 148 9.26 15.45 15.58
CA HIS A 148 9.02 16.76 14.97
C HIS A 148 7.95 16.76 13.91
N PHE A 149 7.69 15.62 13.25
CA PHE A 149 6.76 15.60 12.13
C PHE A 149 5.35 15.24 12.59
N ASP A 150 4.42 16.12 12.26
CA ASP A 150 3.00 15.88 12.36
C ASP A 150 2.48 15.45 10.99
N ARG A 151 1.72 14.36 10.98
CA ARG A 151 1.15 13.78 9.77
C ARG A 151 0.31 14.81 9.02
N LEU A 152 -0.45 15.65 9.71
CA LEU A 152 -1.39 16.59 9.11
C LEU A 152 -0.81 17.98 8.78
N LYS A 153 0.50 18.19 9.02
CA LYS A 153 1.16 19.49 8.79
C LYS A 153 2.33 19.36 7.80
N PRO A 154 2.09 18.91 6.55
CA PRO A 154 3.15 18.66 5.58
C PRO A 154 4.00 19.90 5.28
N ILE A 155 3.39 21.10 5.20
CA ILE A 155 4.12 22.35 4.98
C ILE A 155 5.07 22.68 6.14
N GLU A 156 4.67 22.43 7.39
CA GLU A 156 5.53 22.62 8.55
C GLU A 156 6.70 21.63 8.53
N ASN A 157 6.46 20.36 8.17
CA ASN A 157 7.50 19.34 8.02
C ASN A 157 8.52 19.71 6.92
N LEU A 158 8.05 20.15 5.76
CA LEU A 158 8.90 20.61 4.65
C LEU A 158 9.70 21.85 5.05
N THR A 159 9.10 22.78 5.79
CA THR A 159 9.77 23.98 6.31
C THR A 159 10.85 23.61 7.33
N PHE A 160 10.58 22.65 8.22
CA PHE A 160 11.57 22.14 9.16
C PHE A 160 12.80 21.59 8.43
N LEU A 161 12.59 20.72 7.42
CA LEU A 161 13.69 20.17 6.62
C LEU A 161 14.48 21.28 5.92
N ARG A 162 13.79 22.25 5.33
CA ARG A 162 14.43 23.40 4.65
C ARG A 162 15.34 24.19 5.59
N ASN A 163 14.91 24.41 6.83
CA ASN A 163 15.64 25.25 7.77
C ASN A 163 16.76 24.50 8.50
N HIS A 164 16.62 23.20 8.74
CA HIS A 164 17.48 22.48 9.69
C HIS A 164 18.30 21.33 9.09
N ALA A 165 17.94 20.78 7.93
CA ALA A 165 18.61 19.59 7.41
C ALA A 165 20.12 19.80 7.15
N GLN A 166 20.51 21.00 6.72
CA GLN A 166 21.92 21.36 6.53
C GLN A 166 22.66 21.55 7.86
N GLU A 167 22.04 22.23 8.83
CA GLU A 167 22.60 22.42 10.18
C GLU A 167 22.83 21.07 10.88
N MET A 168 21.95 20.11 10.63
CA MET A 168 22.00 18.75 11.15
C MET A 168 22.90 17.81 10.33
N GLN A 169 23.53 18.30 9.26
CA GLN A 169 24.44 17.54 8.40
C GLN A 169 23.82 16.26 7.80
N LEU A 170 22.53 16.30 7.41
CA LEU A 170 21.83 15.13 6.86
C LEU A 170 22.25 14.77 5.43
N HIS A 171 22.95 15.67 4.72
CA HIS A 171 23.25 15.51 3.31
C HIS A 171 24.56 14.76 3.08
N THR A 172 24.45 13.48 2.72
CA THR A 172 25.58 12.66 2.24
C THR A 172 25.25 12.09 0.87
N ILE A 173 26.07 12.39 -0.14
CA ILE A 173 25.91 11.86 -1.50
C ILE A 173 26.88 10.70 -1.68
N VAL A 174 26.35 9.50 -1.87
CA VAL A 174 27.14 8.29 -2.20
C VAL A 174 27.05 8.08 -3.71
N ARG A 175 28.19 8.14 -4.41
CA ARG A 175 28.26 8.03 -5.87
C ARG A 175 28.74 6.66 -6.31
N ARG A 176 28.22 6.20 -7.45
CA ARG A 176 28.60 4.95 -8.10
C ARG A 176 28.88 5.20 -9.59
N PRO A 177 29.79 4.43 -10.22
CA PRO A 177 30.06 4.56 -11.65
C PRO A 177 29.03 3.79 -12.51
N GLY A 178 28.81 4.26 -13.73
CA GLY A 178 28.00 3.56 -14.74
C GLY A 178 26.51 3.90 -14.66
N PHE A 179 25.67 2.88 -14.69
CA PHE A 179 24.21 3.03 -14.75
C PHE A 179 23.53 3.23 -13.39
N LEU A 180 24.26 3.02 -12.29
CA LEU A 180 23.82 3.36 -10.93
C LEU A 180 24.65 4.54 -10.52
N ILE A 181 24.10 5.74 -10.54
CA ILE A 181 24.87 6.94 -10.22
C ILE A 181 24.84 7.24 -8.72
N TYR A 182 23.85 6.71 -7.99
CA TYR A 182 23.73 6.78 -6.54
C TYR A 182 23.52 5.41 -5.87
N ASP A 183 23.61 5.42 -4.54
CA ASP A 183 23.10 4.37 -3.67
C ASP A 183 21.56 4.47 -3.53
N ASN A 184 20.89 3.34 -3.30
CA ASN A 184 19.43 3.19 -3.16
C ASN A 184 18.63 3.87 -4.29
N PRO A 185 18.90 3.53 -5.57
CA PRO A 185 18.26 4.19 -6.70
C PRO A 185 16.73 4.03 -6.71
N GLY A 186 16.18 3.01 -6.04
CA GLY A 186 14.73 2.79 -5.94
C GLY A 186 13.95 3.87 -5.22
N ASP A 187 14.61 4.71 -4.41
CA ASP A 187 13.95 5.82 -3.72
C ASP A 187 13.51 6.94 -4.67
N PHE A 188 14.16 7.07 -5.83
CA PHE A 188 13.79 8.03 -6.87
C PHE A 188 14.18 7.54 -8.27
N GLN A 189 13.18 7.13 -9.06
CA GLN A 189 13.35 6.78 -10.46
C GLN A 189 12.31 7.51 -11.30
N LEU A 190 12.70 8.64 -11.88
CA LEU A 190 11.85 9.44 -12.75
C LEU A 190 12.13 9.09 -14.21
N MET A 191 11.07 8.77 -14.94
CA MET A 191 11.14 8.32 -16.33
C MET A 191 9.95 8.83 -17.12
N THR A 192 10.10 8.92 -18.44
CA THR A 192 8.93 9.14 -19.29
C THR A 192 8.05 7.91 -19.32
N ARG A 193 6.75 8.17 -19.41
CA ARG A 193 5.72 7.14 -19.55
C ARG A 193 5.98 6.28 -20.80
N ASP A 194 6.37 6.90 -21.89
CA ASP A 194 6.66 6.18 -23.14
C ASP A 194 7.86 5.24 -23.02
N ALA A 195 8.93 5.67 -22.33
CA ALA A 195 10.09 4.82 -22.10
C ALA A 195 9.73 3.58 -21.28
N ILE A 196 9.04 3.75 -20.14
CA ILE A 196 8.70 2.60 -19.28
C ILE A 196 7.73 1.63 -19.98
N PHE A 197 6.83 2.11 -20.84
CA PHE A 197 5.98 1.25 -21.65
C PHE A 197 6.75 0.53 -22.76
N THR A 198 7.72 1.19 -23.38
CA THR A 198 8.53 0.63 -24.46
C THR A 198 9.41 -0.53 -23.97
N ILE A 199 9.91 -0.43 -22.73
CA ILE A 199 10.73 -1.48 -22.12
C ILE A 199 9.92 -2.58 -21.41
N ASP A 200 8.59 -2.53 -21.51
CA ASP A 200 7.66 -3.47 -20.89
C ASP A 200 7.64 -3.44 -19.35
N GLY A 201 7.94 -2.29 -18.72
CA GLY A 201 7.86 -2.11 -17.27
C GLY A 201 9.05 -2.66 -16.48
N PHE A 202 8.80 -2.93 -15.19
CA PHE A 202 9.69 -3.66 -14.29
C PHE A 202 9.65 -5.16 -14.59
N ASP A 203 10.76 -5.88 -14.40
CA ASP A 203 10.85 -7.33 -14.63
C ASP A 203 10.05 -8.12 -13.58
N GLU A 204 8.86 -8.63 -13.94
CA GLU A 204 7.96 -9.33 -13.01
C GLU A 204 8.47 -10.73 -12.61
N ALA A 205 9.53 -11.21 -13.25
CA ALA A 205 10.20 -12.44 -12.82
C ALA A 205 11.10 -12.23 -11.57
N MET A 206 11.25 -10.99 -11.10
CA MET A 206 12.03 -10.62 -9.91
C MET A 206 11.17 -10.66 -8.64
N ASP A 207 10.95 -11.86 -8.09
CA ASP A 207 10.05 -12.11 -6.94
C ASP A 207 10.76 -12.28 -5.58
N GLN A 208 12.09 -12.19 -5.55
CA GLN A 208 12.92 -12.42 -4.36
C GLN A 208 13.37 -11.14 -3.66
N GLY A 209 12.93 -9.97 -4.16
CA GLY A 209 13.36 -8.67 -3.66
C GLY A 209 14.85 -8.38 -3.90
N TRP A 210 15.31 -7.19 -3.50
CA TRP A 210 16.59 -6.60 -3.90
C TRP A 210 16.77 -6.43 -5.42
N HIS A 211 17.57 -5.43 -5.80
CA HIS A 211 18.06 -5.16 -7.16
C HIS A 211 17.04 -4.83 -8.24
N LEU A 212 15.74 -4.81 -7.95
CA LEU A 212 14.71 -4.44 -8.92
C LEU A 212 14.92 -3.00 -9.45
N ASP A 213 15.29 -2.10 -8.55
CA ASP A 213 15.67 -0.73 -8.88
C ASP A 213 16.91 -0.66 -9.78
N ALA A 214 17.94 -1.44 -9.46
CA ALA A 214 19.15 -1.53 -10.27
C ALA A 214 18.90 -2.14 -11.65
N ASN A 215 18.00 -3.13 -11.75
CA ASN A 215 17.51 -3.70 -13.02
C ASN A 215 16.88 -2.61 -13.88
N LEU A 216 15.98 -1.80 -13.31
CA LEU A 216 15.38 -0.69 -14.04
C LEU A 216 16.42 0.33 -14.49
N CYS A 217 17.33 0.76 -13.61
CA CYS A 217 18.41 1.69 -13.97
C CYS A 217 19.25 1.16 -15.14
N LYS A 218 19.59 -0.14 -15.13
CA LYS A 218 20.34 -0.77 -16.23
C LYS A 218 19.54 -0.74 -17.54
N ARG A 219 18.25 -1.06 -17.51
CA ARG A 219 17.39 -1.06 -18.70
C ARG A 219 17.20 0.34 -19.25
N MET A 220 16.98 1.33 -18.39
CA MET A 220 16.87 2.74 -18.77
C MET A 220 18.19 3.27 -19.32
N PHE A 221 19.33 2.89 -18.74
CA PHE A 221 20.65 3.20 -19.27
C PHE A 221 20.84 2.66 -20.69
N LEU A 222 20.39 1.42 -20.97
CA LEU A 222 20.44 0.87 -22.32
C LEU A 222 19.48 1.58 -23.28
N TYR A 223 18.27 1.88 -22.84
CA TYR A 223 17.25 2.58 -23.63
C TYR A 223 17.71 4.00 -24.04
N TYR A 224 18.33 4.73 -23.12
CA TYR A 224 18.85 6.08 -23.34
C TYR A 224 20.32 6.12 -23.78
N GLU A 225 20.84 5.02 -24.33
CA GLU A 225 22.20 4.94 -24.91
C GLU A 225 23.32 5.42 -23.96
N GLY A 226 23.17 5.11 -22.68
CA GLY A 226 24.12 5.40 -21.62
C GLY A 226 23.94 6.75 -20.93
N LYS A 227 22.87 7.49 -21.23
CA LYS A 227 22.57 8.79 -20.61
C LYS A 227 21.65 8.61 -19.40
N ILE A 228 22.09 9.12 -18.25
CA ILE A 228 21.31 9.19 -17.01
C ILE A 228 21.39 10.62 -16.51
N GLY A 229 20.25 11.21 -16.22
CA GLY A 229 20.12 12.53 -15.60
C GLY A 229 20.18 12.45 -14.08
N HIS A 230 20.45 13.59 -13.46
CA HIS A 230 20.42 13.74 -12.01
C HIS A 230 19.68 15.03 -11.64
N LEU A 231 19.08 15.05 -10.44
CA LEU A 231 18.33 16.20 -9.94
C LEU A 231 18.91 16.80 -8.64
N GLU A 232 20.15 16.46 -8.29
CA GLU A 232 20.82 16.91 -7.06
C GLU A 232 20.93 18.44 -6.92
N ASP A 233 20.89 19.19 -8.02
CA ASP A 233 20.93 20.65 -8.08
C ASP A 233 19.53 21.30 -8.01
N LYS A 234 18.45 20.50 -8.00
CA LYS A 234 17.06 20.98 -8.03
C LYS A 234 16.22 20.47 -6.86
N LEU A 235 16.54 19.28 -6.35
CA LEU A 235 15.72 18.55 -5.42
C LEU A 235 16.57 17.87 -4.35
N TRP A 236 16.02 17.75 -3.14
CA TRP A 236 16.52 16.88 -2.09
C TRP A 236 15.51 15.77 -1.81
N GLY A 237 15.98 14.53 -1.67
CA GLY A 237 15.16 13.38 -1.31
C GLY A 237 15.50 12.90 0.09
N TYR A 238 14.55 12.99 1.02
CA TYR A 238 14.71 12.50 2.39
C TYR A 238 13.93 11.21 2.57
N HIS A 239 14.60 10.17 3.02
CA HIS A 239 13.98 8.89 3.36
C HIS A 239 13.73 8.84 4.87
N CYS A 240 12.48 8.62 5.28
CA CYS A 240 12.14 8.36 6.67
C CYS A 240 12.74 7.01 7.09
N ASN A 241 13.95 7.05 7.65
CA ASN A 241 14.70 5.87 8.06
C ASN A 241 13.86 4.96 8.96
N HIS A 242 14.17 3.68 8.94
CA HIS A 242 13.46 2.65 9.69
C HIS A 242 14.33 1.42 10.01
N THR A 243 15.61 1.66 10.33
CA THR A 243 16.64 0.64 10.56
C THR A 243 16.84 0.28 12.03
N ARG A 244 16.11 0.88 12.98
CA ARG A 244 16.12 0.43 14.39
C ARG A 244 15.54 -0.97 14.58
N GLN A 245 14.73 -1.45 13.63
CA GLN A 245 14.28 -2.84 13.58
C GLN A 245 14.87 -3.52 12.35
N GLU A 246 15.34 -4.75 12.52
CA GLU A 246 15.78 -5.57 11.40
C GLU A 246 14.60 -5.79 10.43
N SER A 247 14.75 -5.32 9.20
CA SER A 247 13.78 -5.62 8.14
C SER A 247 14.10 -6.96 7.49
N PHE A 248 13.13 -7.54 6.78
CA PHE A 248 13.33 -8.80 6.04
C PHE A 248 14.55 -8.76 5.12
N PHE A 249 14.79 -7.62 4.46
CA PHE A 249 15.92 -7.43 3.55
C PHE A 249 17.29 -7.44 4.25
N HIS A 250 17.33 -7.18 5.55
CA HIS A 250 18.55 -7.14 6.34
C HIS A 250 18.80 -8.45 7.11
N LYS A 251 17.88 -9.41 7.04
CA LYS A 251 18.09 -10.75 7.62
C LYS A 251 19.15 -11.50 6.83
N GLN A 252 20.05 -12.16 7.55
CA GLN A 252 21.05 -13.01 6.94
C GLN A 252 20.39 -14.13 6.13
N LEU A 253 20.86 -14.38 4.90
CA LEU A 253 20.36 -15.42 3.99
C LEU A 253 18.92 -15.24 3.50
N SER A 254 18.37 -14.02 3.56
CA SER A 254 17.13 -13.73 2.82
C SER A 254 17.35 -14.00 1.33
N PRO A 255 16.41 -14.68 0.64
CA PRO A 255 16.43 -14.77 -0.81
C PRO A 255 16.56 -13.38 -1.44
N GLU A 256 17.34 -13.28 -2.50
CA GLU A 256 17.55 -12.06 -3.27
C GLU A 256 17.54 -12.40 -4.76
N ASN A 257 17.10 -11.46 -5.59
CA ASN A 257 17.16 -11.64 -7.03
C ASN A 257 18.62 -11.80 -7.48
N ASP A 258 18.89 -12.72 -8.42
CA ASP A 258 20.25 -12.93 -8.93
C ASP A 258 20.76 -11.68 -9.67
N TRP A 259 21.76 -11.02 -9.10
CA TRP A 259 22.39 -9.82 -9.66
C TRP A 259 22.95 -10.04 -11.08
N ASN A 260 23.58 -11.19 -11.35
CA ASN A 260 24.15 -11.44 -12.66
C ASN A 260 23.05 -11.53 -13.70
N ARG A 261 22.05 -12.37 -13.42
CA ARG A 261 20.90 -12.59 -14.31
C ARG A 261 20.11 -11.31 -14.56
N PHE A 262 19.75 -10.58 -13.49
CA PHE A 262 18.79 -9.48 -13.55
C PHE A 262 19.43 -8.10 -13.65
N VAL A 263 20.75 -7.96 -13.61
CA VAL A 263 21.38 -6.64 -13.74
C VAL A 263 22.59 -6.69 -14.65
N LYS A 264 23.58 -7.53 -14.34
CA LYS A 264 24.86 -7.53 -15.04
C LYS A 264 24.74 -7.99 -16.50
N ASP A 265 24.00 -9.07 -16.74
CA ASP A 265 23.98 -9.76 -18.01
C ASP A 265 22.91 -9.23 -18.98
N ILE A 266 22.12 -8.22 -18.56
CA ILE A 266 21.14 -7.55 -19.41
C ILE A 266 21.83 -6.81 -20.56
N GLN A 267 21.45 -7.17 -21.79
CA GLN A 267 21.96 -6.57 -23.03
C GLN A 267 20.94 -5.73 -23.80
N ALA A 268 19.66 -5.86 -23.48
CA ALA A 268 18.56 -5.15 -24.13
C ALA A 268 17.64 -4.52 -23.08
N PRO A 269 17.02 -3.37 -23.37
CA PRO A 269 16.20 -2.67 -22.40
C PRO A 269 14.84 -3.35 -22.16
N ASP A 270 14.26 -4.00 -23.17
CA ASP A 270 12.91 -4.54 -23.18
C ASP A 270 12.75 -5.91 -22.51
N LEU A 271 11.50 -6.28 -22.19
CA LEU A 271 11.11 -7.56 -21.58
C LEU A 271 10.06 -8.26 -22.46
N PRO A 272 10.46 -8.81 -23.61
CA PRO A 272 9.52 -9.39 -24.57
C PRO A 272 8.67 -10.53 -23.97
N ASN A 273 9.21 -11.25 -22.99
CA ASN A 273 8.52 -12.38 -22.34
C ASN A 273 7.27 -11.98 -21.55
N GLN A 274 7.15 -10.71 -21.11
CA GLN A 274 5.99 -10.23 -20.34
C GLN A 274 5.17 -9.16 -21.05
N ARG A 275 5.57 -8.74 -22.26
CA ARG A 275 4.94 -7.67 -23.05
C ARG A 275 3.41 -7.72 -23.09
N GLU A 276 2.87 -8.92 -23.19
CA GLU A 276 1.42 -9.14 -23.30
C GLU A 276 0.68 -9.23 -21.98
N CYS A 277 1.36 -9.38 -20.83
CA CYS A 277 0.70 -9.62 -19.53
C CYS A 277 1.13 -8.70 -18.39
N TRP A 278 2.23 -7.94 -18.53
CA TRP A 278 2.77 -7.13 -17.43
C TRP A 278 1.79 -6.08 -16.89
N GLY A 279 1.81 -5.90 -15.57
CA GLY A 279 0.96 -4.98 -14.82
C GLY A 279 -0.49 -5.40 -14.74
N LEU A 280 -0.74 -6.72 -14.78
CA LEU A 280 -2.09 -7.31 -14.86
C LEU A 280 -2.91 -6.69 -16.00
N LYS A 281 -2.31 -6.62 -17.19
CA LYS A 281 -2.96 -6.08 -18.39
C LYS A 281 -4.27 -6.83 -18.64
N GLY A 282 -5.37 -6.08 -18.76
CA GLY A 282 -6.71 -6.64 -19.04
C GLY A 282 -7.46 -7.20 -17.83
N TYR A 283 -6.91 -7.06 -16.61
CA TYR A 283 -7.62 -7.40 -15.39
C TYR A 283 -8.23 -6.16 -14.75
N ASP A 284 -9.51 -6.26 -14.37
CA ASP A 284 -10.17 -5.26 -13.54
C ASP A 284 -9.71 -5.44 -12.08
N LEU A 285 -9.23 -4.36 -11.46
CA LEU A 285 -8.84 -4.34 -10.07
C LEU A 285 -9.82 -3.51 -9.25
N GLU A 286 -9.97 -3.88 -7.99
CA GLU A 286 -10.74 -3.11 -7.02
C GLU A 286 -10.09 -1.75 -6.80
N GLU A 287 -10.82 -0.69 -7.14
CA GLU A 287 -10.47 0.68 -6.78
C GLU A 287 -11.12 1.03 -5.44
N VAL A 288 -10.32 1.49 -4.49
CA VAL A 288 -10.75 1.84 -3.13
C VAL A 288 -10.91 3.36 -3.04
N THR A 289 -12.04 3.80 -2.50
CA THR A 289 -12.31 5.23 -2.27
C THR A 289 -12.29 5.58 -0.79
N LEU A 290 -11.54 6.62 -0.43
CA LEU A 290 -11.50 7.13 0.94
C LEU A 290 -12.72 8.03 1.28
N LEU A 291 -13.47 8.50 0.28
CA LEU A 291 -14.55 9.47 0.47
C LEU A 291 -15.89 8.83 0.88
N LYS A 292 -16.05 7.53 0.64
CA LYS A 292 -17.29 6.79 0.93
C LYS A 292 -16.93 5.39 1.45
N PRO A 293 -16.41 5.28 2.68
CA PRO A 293 -16.13 3.96 3.25
C PRO A 293 -17.43 3.14 3.28
N ARG A 294 -17.31 1.84 3.00
CA ARG A 294 -18.44 0.91 3.16
C ARG A 294 -18.86 0.93 4.63
N GLN A 295 -20.12 1.25 4.88
CA GLN A 295 -20.72 1.17 6.20
C GLN A 295 -21.79 0.10 6.17
N ILE A 296 -21.46 -1.07 6.71
CA ILE A 296 -22.47 -2.03 7.14
C ILE A 296 -23.01 -1.50 8.48
N HIS A 297 -24.33 -1.34 8.56
CA HIS A 297 -24.96 -0.68 9.70
C HIS A 297 -25.33 -1.71 10.77
N ALA A 298 -24.63 -1.69 11.91
CA ALA A 298 -25.15 -2.35 13.10
C ALA A 298 -26.40 -1.63 13.63
N SER A 299 -27.27 -2.37 14.33
CA SER A 299 -28.48 -1.85 14.98
C SER A 299 -28.21 -0.59 15.80
N LYS A 300 -29.07 0.43 15.67
CA LYS A 300 -28.99 1.71 16.41
C LYS A 300 -29.54 1.63 17.86
N ASP A 301 -29.62 0.44 18.44
CA ASP A 301 -30.07 0.29 19.82
C ASP A 301 -29.00 0.83 20.78
N CYS A 302 -29.23 2.04 21.29
CA CYS A 302 -28.34 2.74 22.22
C CYS A 302 -28.57 2.37 23.69
N SER A 303 -29.34 1.31 23.99
CA SER A 303 -29.55 0.89 25.38
C SER A 303 -28.26 0.34 26.01
N LEU A 304 -27.98 0.79 27.23
CA LEU A 304 -26.88 0.26 28.05
C LEU A 304 -27.12 -1.24 28.27
N PHE A 305 -26.11 -2.06 28.00
CA PHE A 305 -26.12 -3.47 28.39
C PHE A 305 -25.37 -3.64 29.69
N GLU A 306 -25.91 -4.48 30.56
CA GLU A 306 -25.18 -4.95 31.73
C GLU A 306 -25.18 -6.48 31.71
N ILE A 307 -24.00 -7.07 31.88
CA ILE A 307 -23.82 -8.49 32.11
C ILE A 307 -23.17 -8.63 33.48
N ALA A 308 -23.82 -9.35 34.38
CA ALA A 308 -23.21 -9.76 35.63
C ALA A 308 -22.31 -10.98 35.37
N ILE A 309 -21.03 -10.89 35.71
CA ILE A 309 -20.13 -12.06 35.72
C ILE A 309 -20.26 -12.72 37.09
N ASP A 310 -21.17 -13.68 37.19
CA ASP A 310 -21.41 -14.47 38.39
C ASP A 310 -21.54 -15.96 38.08
N GLN A 311 -21.82 -16.77 39.10
CA GLN A 311 -21.93 -18.23 38.96
C GLN A 311 -23.02 -18.67 37.96
N SER A 312 -24.06 -17.87 37.71
CA SER A 312 -25.10 -18.15 36.71
C SER A 312 -24.61 -18.00 35.26
N THR A 313 -23.52 -17.26 35.05
CA THR A 313 -22.84 -17.09 33.76
C THR A 313 -21.62 -18.00 33.59
N PHE A 314 -21.27 -18.77 34.63
CA PHE A 314 -20.13 -19.68 34.57
C PHE A 314 -20.42 -20.85 33.61
N ASN A 315 -19.51 -21.08 32.66
CA ASN A 315 -19.61 -22.16 31.66
C ASN A 315 -20.88 -22.09 30.79
N THR A 316 -21.43 -20.89 30.56
CA THR A 316 -22.48 -20.66 29.56
C THR A 316 -21.85 -20.10 28.28
N LEU A 317 -22.42 -20.47 27.13
CA LEU A 317 -22.07 -19.89 25.83
C LEU A 317 -23.13 -18.87 25.38
N THR A 318 -23.75 -18.19 26.34
CA THR A 318 -24.88 -17.29 26.08
C THR A 318 -24.42 -15.87 25.77
N TYR A 319 -24.96 -15.27 24.71
CA TYR A 319 -24.70 -13.87 24.36
C TYR A 319 -25.89 -13.23 23.64
N ASP A 320 -25.92 -11.90 23.54
CA ASP A 320 -26.92 -11.17 22.75
C ASP A 320 -26.42 -10.97 21.31
N SER A 321 -27.14 -11.51 20.34
CA SER A 321 -26.73 -11.50 18.92
C SER A 321 -26.59 -10.10 18.35
N LYS A 322 -27.48 -9.17 18.73
CA LYS A 322 -27.45 -7.79 18.25
C LYS A 322 -26.23 -7.03 18.76
N ARG A 323 -25.65 -7.48 19.88
CA ARG A 323 -24.44 -6.89 20.46
C ARG A 323 -23.16 -7.51 19.94
N VAL A 324 -23.16 -8.79 19.58
CA VAL A 324 -22.01 -9.43 18.90
C VAL A 324 -21.93 -8.99 17.43
N PHE A 325 -23.06 -8.77 16.78
CA PHE A 325 -23.13 -8.41 15.37
C PHE A 325 -22.23 -7.23 14.96
N PRO A 326 -22.18 -6.08 15.66
CA PRO A 326 -21.26 -4.99 15.34
C PRO A 326 -19.79 -5.43 15.23
N TYR A 327 -19.34 -6.40 16.02
CA TYR A 327 -17.95 -6.89 15.97
C TYR A 327 -17.72 -7.85 14.79
N LEU A 328 -18.76 -8.54 14.32
CA LEU A 328 -18.67 -9.33 13.08
C LEU A 328 -18.66 -8.42 11.84
N VAL A 329 -19.37 -7.29 11.92
CA VAL A 329 -19.40 -6.28 10.87
C VAL A 329 -18.00 -5.76 10.53
N ASP A 330 -17.08 -5.72 11.50
CA ASP A 330 -15.66 -5.35 11.26
C ASP A 330 -15.01 -6.22 10.17
N HIS A 331 -15.31 -7.51 10.14
CA HIS A 331 -14.79 -8.42 9.12
C HIS A 331 -15.50 -8.25 7.77
N PHE A 332 -16.81 -7.98 7.77
CA PHE A 332 -17.59 -7.90 6.54
C PHE A 332 -17.35 -6.61 5.73
N ASN A 333 -16.99 -5.52 6.40
CA ASN A 333 -16.79 -4.21 5.77
C ASN A 333 -15.69 -4.22 4.70
N HIS A 334 -14.69 -5.08 4.84
CA HIS A 334 -13.52 -5.10 3.95
C HIS A 334 -13.44 -6.32 3.03
N LEU A 335 -14.35 -7.30 3.21
CA LEU A 335 -14.48 -8.43 2.31
C LEU A 335 -14.86 -7.97 0.89
N PRO A 336 -14.36 -8.66 -0.16
CA PRO A 336 -14.84 -8.48 -1.53
C PRO A 336 -16.38 -8.57 -1.60
N ARG A 337 -17.00 -7.81 -2.51
CA ARG A 337 -18.48 -7.81 -2.66
C ARG A 337 -19.07 -9.18 -2.96
N GLU A 338 -18.35 -9.97 -3.74
CA GLU A 338 -18.76 -11.32 -4.15
C GLU A 338 -18.34 -12.40 -3.15
N SER A 339 -17.85 -12.01 -1.96
CA SER A 339 -17.39 -12.99 -0.97
C SER A 339 -18.52 -13.83 -0.44
N ARG A 340 -18.25 -15.12 -0.25
CA ARG A 340 -19.18 -16.07 0.35
C ARG A 340 -18.81 -16.30 1.81
N VAL A 341 -19.76 -16.10 2.71
CA VAL A 341 -19.56 -16.29 4.16
C VAL A 341 -20.19 -17.60 4.58
N GLY A 342 -19.37 -18.56 5.01
CA GLY A 342 -19.83 -19.80 5.59
C GLY A 342 -20.24 -19.62 7.04
N TYR A 343 -21.38 -20.18 7.45
CA TYR A 343 -21.85 -20.15 8.83
C TYR A 343 -22.12 -21.57 9.36
N ILE A 344 -21.48 -21.89 10.49
CA ILE A 344 -21.63 -23.15 11.22
C ILE A 344 -22.09 -22.80 12.63
N GLY A 345 -23.38 -22.95 12.90
CA GLY A 345 -23.94 -22.64 14.21
C GLY A 345 -25.43 -22.85 14.32
N HIS A 346 -25.96 -22.66 15.53
CA HIS A 346 -27.40 -22.80 15.83
C HIS A 346 -28.10 -21.48 16.15
N ASN A 347 -27.38 -20.36 16.20
CA ASN A 347 -27.95 -19.06 16.53
C ASN A 347 -28.61 -18.42 15.29
N THR A 348 -29.87 -18.74 15.07
CA THR A 348 -30.63 -18.25 13.92
C THR A 348 -30.83 -16.73 13.93
N GLU A 349 -30.86 -16.08 15.09
CA GLU A 349 -30.96 -14.62 15.17
C GLU A 349 -29.68 -13.97 14.62
N LEU A 350 -28.50 -14.44 15.02
CA LEU A 350 -27.25 -13.92 14.49
C LEU A 350 -27.10 -14.21 12.99
N LEU A 351 -27.45 -15.42 12.54
CA LEU A 351 -27.46 -15.77 11.13
C LEU A 351 -28.35 -14.82 10.30
N THR A 352 -29.54 -14.48 10.81
CA THR A 352 -30.45 -13.56 10.14
C THR A 352 -29.83 -12.17 10.00
N LEU A 353 -29.21 -11.64 11.06
CA LEU A 353 -28.51 -10.35 11.01
C LEU A 353 -27.36 -10.36 9.98
N ILE A 354 -26.61 -11.47 9.89
CA ILE A 354 -25.56 -11.63 8.88
C ILE A 354 -26.15 -11.64 7.47
N GLN A 355 -27.23 -12.38 7.23
CA GLN A 355 -27.89 -12.48 5.92
C GLN A 355 -28.50 -11.14 5.44
N GLU A 356 -28.91 -10.26 6.36
CA GLU A 356 -29.41 -8.93 6.03
C GLU A 356 -28.32 -8.02 5.44
N GLU A 357 -27.06 -8.17 5.87
CA GLU A 357 -25.93 -7.31 5.47
C GLU A 357 -24.97 -7.98 4.47
N VAL A 358 -24.95 -9.32 4.44
CA VAL A 358 -24.11 -10.13 3.55
C VAL A 358 -25.03 -10.98 2.68
N PRO A 359 -25.21 -10.64 1.39
CA PRO A 359 -26.16 -11.33 0.51
C PRO A 359 -25.80 -12.81 0.24
N SER A 360 -24.52 -13.17 0.36
CA SER A 360 -23.98 -14.47 -0.05
C SER A 360 -23.51 -15.29 1.16
N VAL A 361 -24.44 -15.62 2.07
CA VAL A 361 -24.17 -16.53 3.19
C VAL A 361 -24.43 -17.97 2.77
N LEU A 362 -23.49 -18.87 3.09
CA LEU A 362 -23.59 -20.31 2.90
C LEU A 362 -23.75 -21.00 4.25
N THR A 363 -24.71 -21.90 4.36
CA THR A 363 -24.91 -22.74 5.55
C THR A 363 -24.63 -24.21 5.25
N LEU A 364 -24.39 -25.01 6.29
CA LEU A 364 -24.27 -26.48 6.14
C LEU A 364 -25.53 -27.17 5.58
N GLN A 365 -26.67 -26.51 5.58
CA GLN A 365 -27.88 -27.05 4.94
C GLN A 365 -27.86 -26.81 3.43
N GLU A 366 -27.20 -25.74 2.99
CA GLU A 366 -27.04 -25.36 1.57
C GLU A 366 -25.83 -26.05 0.93
N THR A 367 -24.73 -26.15 1.67
CA THR A 367 -23.52 -26.89 1.28
C THR A 367 -23.61 -28.31 1.83
N LYS A 368 -23.61 -29.34 0.98
CA LYS A 368 -23.92 -30.73 1.33
C LYS A 368 -22.86 -31.39 2.23
N SER A 369 -21.78 -30.69 2.56
CA SER A 369 -20.73 -31.11 3.49
C SER A 369 -19.96 -29.93 4.09
N LEU A 370 -19.25 -30.19 5.20
CA LEU A 370 -18.28 -29.25 5.79
C LEU A 370 -17.11 -28.93 4.85
N GLU A 371 -16.71 -29.90 4.02
CA GLU A 371 -15.61 -29.72 3.07
C GLU A 371 -16.01 -28.78 1.93
N GLU A 372 -17.24 -28.93 1.41
CA GLU A 372 -17.82 -28.02 0.43
C GLU A 372 -17.96 -26.61 1.00
N LEU A 373 -18.48 -26.47 2.23
CA LEU A 373 -18.55 -25.17 2.91
C LEU A 373 -17.17 -24.52 3.04
N TYR A 374 -16.15 -25.29 3.41
CA TYR A 374 -14.79 -24.80 3.55
C TYR A 374 -14.18 -24.34 2.23
N GLN A 375 -14.38 -25.11 1.16
CA GLN A 375 -13.84 -24.78 -0.17
C GLN A 375 -14.57 -23.59 -0.82
N GLU A 376 -15.84 -23.39 -0.48
CA GLU A 376 -16.66 -22.35 -1.09
C GLU A 376 -16.66 -21.02 -0.34
N SER A 377 -16.34 -21.01 0.95
CA SER A 377 -16.38 -19.81 1.77
C SER A 377 -15.06 -19.05 1.73
N ASP A 378 -15.13 -17.73 1.62
CA ASP A 378 -13.99 -16.82 1.78
C ASP A 378 -13.74 -16.49 3.27
N LEU A 379 -14.77 -16.62 4.10
CA LEU A 379 -14.74 -16.49 5.55
C LEU A 379 -15.69 -17.52 6.17
N ILE A 380 -15.29 -18.19 7.24
CA ILE A 380 -16.14 -19.15 7.96
C ILE A 380 -16.34 -18.68 9.40
N ILE A 381 -17.59 -18.64 9.82
CA ILE A 381 -18.01 -18.30 11.19
C ILE A 381 -18.42 -19.58 11.90
N PHE A 382 -17.76 -19.85 13.02
CA PHE A 382 -18.16 -20.90 13.95
C PHE A 382 -18.90 -20.27 15.13
N ASP A 383 -20.16 -20.62 15.28
CA ASP A 383 -21.03 -20.06 16.31
C ASP A 383 -21.69 -21.17 17.12
N PHE A 384 -21.06 -21.48 18.24
CA PHE A 384 -21.54 -22.46 19.22
C PHE A 384 -22.34 -21.83 20.36
N GLY A 385 -22.67 -20.53 20.26
CA GLY A 385 -23.38 -19.83 21.31
C GLY A 385 -24.89 -19.92 21.19
N PHE A 386 -25.55 -19.55 22.29
CA PHE A 386 -26.99 -19.48 22.40
C PHE A 386 -27.41 -18.06 22.71
N ASN A 387 -28.53 -17.61 22.15
CA ASN A 387 -28.99 -16.27 22.45
C ASN A 387 -29.44 -16.20 23.92
N GLN A 388 -29.07 -15.16 24.66
CA GLN A 388 -29.39 -15.04 26.10
C GLN A 388 -30.90 -15.01 26.36
N LYS A 389 -31.71 -14.62 25.36
CA LYS A 389 -33.18 -14.71 25.38
C LYS A 389 -33.75 -16.12 25.19
N SER A 390 -32.90 -17.12 24.90
CA SER A 390 -33.31 -18.51 24.67
C SER A 390 -33.50 -19.32 25.94
N ILE A 391 -33.18 -18.78 27.12
CA ILE A 391 -33.58 -19.39 28.39
C ILE A 391 -34.98 -18.91 28.74
N ALA A 392 -35.94 -19.24 27.87
CA ALA A 392 -37.31 -19.43 28.31
C ALA A 392 -37.38 -20.82 28.93
N ILE A 393 -36.99 -20.92 30.21
CA ILE A 393 -37.51 -21.96 31.07
C ILE A 393 -38.49 -21.26 32.02
N THR A 394 -39.76 -21.29 31.63
CA THR A 394 -40.90 -21.05 32.52
C THR A 394 -41.33 -22.42 33.07
N PRO A 395 -41.90 -22.51 34.27
CA PRO A 395 -41.46 -22.03 35.59
C PRO A 395 -40.67 -23.09 36.38
#